data_AF-X1FWX7-F1
#
_entry.id   AF-X1FWX7-F1
#
_cell.length_a   1.000
_cell.length_b   1.000
_cell.length_c   1.000
_cell.angle_alpha   90.00
_cell.angle_beta   90.00
_cell.angle_gamma   90.00
#
_symmetry.space_group_name_H-M   'P 1'
#
loop_
_entity.id
_entity.type
_entity.pdbx_description
1 polymer ?
#
loop_
_entity_poly.entity_id
_entity_poly.type
_entity_poly.pdbx_seq_one_letter_code
_entity_poly.pdbx_strand_id
1 'polypeptide(L)'
;HDHKWETSDEDFEDIKRTVKKYHSEEFVSFFGYEYGSWYTGYGDICIYHYDEDLPILRSDVNKYNSTKKLVKNLKSHKGKVLLIAHHTALRPGYRNWDYFDNSIEKLVEIYSTWGNQEYSYKDGNPLPPRYKFFGFGKYAKKRGPILEKKGSFVQDALMRGYKLGFTAGGDDHFGIYPSGPIDPDNGIYPSGIMAVWAKKLTKESIWNAFLNRRCYGSTGPRVIIEFHLAQFFMGDIIDLESFSQLKSKREIIVKVISPIKIIKVELIRNNSIYNSFDVNSIRTEFNLIDDENFKDFSLTHTNSKEKFAFYYPRIILEDENMAWASPIWLVNKL
;
A
#
# COMPACT_ATOMS: atom_id res chain seq x y z
N HIS A 1 5.13 9.00 -16.32
CA HIS A 1 4.97 7.63 -16.81
C HIS A 1 6.20 7.23 -17.62
N ASP A 2 6.40 5.94 -17.89
CA ASP A 2 7.58 5.42 -18.56
C ASP A 2 7.53 5.48 -20.10
N HIS A 3 6.38 5.83 -20.67
CA HIS A 3 6.23 6.00 -22.11
C HIS A 3 7.02 7.20 -22.64
N LYS A 4 7.74 7.00 -23.76
CA LYS A 4 8.62 8.04 -24.35
C LYS A 4 7.87 9.31 -24.77
N TRP A 5 6.60 9.20 -25.13
CA TRP A 5 5.76 10.34 -25.53
C TRP A 5 5.22 11.13 -24.32
N GLU A 6 5.29 10.59 -23.11
CA GLU A 6 4.92 11.30 -21.86
C GLU A 6 6.13 11.79 -21.08
N THR A 7 7.24 11.05 -21.14
CA THR A 7 8.48 11.39 -20.43
C THR A 7 9.66 11.01 -21.31
N SER A 8 10.24 12.02 -21.96
CA SER A 8 11.46 11.87 -22.76
C SER A 8 12.67 11.54 -21.88
N ASP A 9 13.80 11.18 -22.48
CA ASP A 9 15.03 10.95 -21.71
C ASP A 9 15.54 12.27 -21.08
N GLU A 10 15.29 13.41 -21.73
CA GLU A 10 15.61 14.74 -21.20
C GLU A 10 14.74 15.08 -19.98
N ASP A 11 13.44 14.83 -20.06
CA ASP A 11 12.52 15.02 -18.92
C ASP A 11 12.93 14.14 -17.74
N PHE A 12 13.32 12.89 -18.00
CA PHE A 12 13.75 11.96 -16.94
C PHE A 12 15.01 12.44 -16.22
N GLU A 13 16.00 12.94 -16.97
CA GLU A 13 17.21 13.52 -16.38
C GLU A 13 16.92 14.85 -15.66
N ASP A 14 15.97 15.65 -16.15
CA ASP A 14 15.52 16.85 -15.45
C ASP A 14 14.85 16.54 -14.11
N ILE A 15 13.99 15.50 -14.07
CA ILE A 15 13.37 15.02 -12.83
C ILE A 15 14.45 14.58 -11.83
N LYS A 16 15.47 13.82 -12.27
CA LYS A 16 16.58 13.41 -11.39
C LYS A 16 17.32 14.62 -10.80
N ARG A 17 17.66 15.60 -11.65
CA ARG A 17 18.31 16.84 -11.20
C ARG A 17 17.44 17.60 -10.21
N THR A 18 16.14 17.70 -10.47
CA THR A 18 15.15 18.38 -9.62
C THR A 18 15.01 17.71 -8.26
N VAL A 19 14.86 16.37 -8.23
CA VAL A 19 14.80 15.58 -6.99
C VAL A 19 16.05 15.82 -6.13
N LYS A 20 17.24 15.81 -6.75
CA LYS A 20 18.51 16.07 -6.05
C LYS A 20 18.63 17.52 -5.57
N LYS A 21 18.20 18.49 -6.37
CA LYS A 21 18.26 19.92 -6.06
C LYS A 21 17.44 20.28 -4.82
N TYR A 22 16.24 19.71 -4.68
CA TYR A 22 15.33 20.01 -3.57
C TYR A 22 15.52 19.09 -2.35
N HIS A 23 16.36 18.06 -2.45
CA HIS A 23 16.70 17.22 -1.31
C HIS A 23 17.39 18.03 -0.22
N SER A 24 16.88 17.98 1.01
CA SER A 24 17.44 18.66 2.17
C SER A 24 17.15 17.89 3.47
N GLU A 25 17.68 18.39 4.59
CA GLU A 25 17.42 17.81 5.91
C GLU A 25 15.95 17.94 6.35
N GLU A 26 15.25 18.96 5.86
CA GLU A 26 13.83 19.22 6.16
C GLU A 26 12.89 18.65 5.11
N PHE A 27 13.42 18.27 3.93
CA PHE A 27 12.64 17.73 2.82
C PHE A 27 13.41 16.61 2.11
N VAL A 28 13.14 15.38 2.51
CA VAL A 28 13.73 14.18 1.91
C VAL A 28 12.94 13.78 0.67
N SER A 29 13.58 13.87 -0.49
CA SER A 29 13.03 13.46 -1.78
C SER A 29 13.55 12.08 -2.21
N PHE A 30 12.71 11.33 -2.93
CA PHE A 30 13.05 10.09 -3.61
C PHE A 30 12.72 10.20 -5.08
N PHE A 31 13.57 9.61 -5.91
CA PHE A 31 13.32 9.51 -7.34
C PHE A 31 12.43 8.31 -7.63
N GLY A 32 11.48 8.50 -8.53
CA GLY A 32 10.64 7.41 -9.01
C GLY A 32 9.80 7.79 -10.21
N TYR A 33 9.22 6.78 -10.84
CA TYR A 33 8.36 6.94 -12.00
C TYR A 33 7.33 5.81 -12.04
N GLU A 34 6.20 6.07 -12.70
CA GLU A 34 5.20 5.03 -12.97
C GLU A 34 5.59 4.25 -14.22
N TYR A 35 5.74 2.93 -14.06
CA TYR A 35 5.77 1.95 -15.13
C TYR A 35 4.35 1.49 -15.40
N GLY A 36 3.87 1.66 -16.63
CA GLY A 36 2.52 1.28 -17.02
C GLY A 36 2.49 0.42 -18.26
N SER A 37 1.73 -0.67 -18.22
CA SER A 37 1.41 -1.46 -19.42
C SER A 37 -0.09 -1.72 -19.49
N TRP A 38 -0.84 -0.61 -19.51
CA TRP A 38 -2.29 -0.46 -19.32
C TRP A 38 -3.16 -1.53 -19.97
N TYR A 39 -2.83 -2.02 -21.17
CA TYR A 39 -3.67 -2.97 -21.91
C TYR A 39 -3.20 -4.43 -21.84
N THR A 40 -2.09 -4.69 -21.18
CA THR A 40 -1.46 -6.02 -21.10
C THR A 40 -1.76 -6.75 -19.79
N GLY A 41 -2.41 -6.07 -18.83
CA GLY A 41 -2.85 -6.66 -17.56
C GLY A 41 -1.73 -6.93 -16.55
N TYR A 42 -0.57 -6.29 -16.69
CA TYR A 42 0.53 -6.37 -15.71
C TYR A 42 0.41 -5.34 -14.58
N GLY A 43 -0.43 -4.34 -14.78
CA GLY A 43 -0.77 -3.29 -13.83
C GLY A 43 0.22 -2.15 -13.84
N ASP A 44 -0.22 -1.04 -13.27
CA ASP A 44 0.62 0.12 -13.07
C ASP A 44 1.44 -0.03 -11.78
N ILE A 45 2.71 0.32 -11.85
CA ILE A 45 3.69 0.08 -10.79
C ILE A 45 4.56 1.33 -10.67
N CYS A 46 4.51 1.97 -9.52
CA CYS A 46 5.44 3.02 -9.17
C CYS A 46 6.80 2.40 -8.80
N ILE A 47 7.83 2.75 -9.54
CA ILE A 47 9.21 2.31 -9.33
C ILE A 47 9.95 3.44 -8.62
N TYR A 48 10.36 3.19 -7.39
CA TYR A 48 11.15 4.11 -6.58
C TYR A 48 12.60 3.64 -6.49
N HIS A 49 13.50 4.59 -6.44
CA HIS A 49 14.94 4.36 -6.42
C HIS A 49 15.58 5.00 -5.19
N TYR A 50 16.50 4.26 -4.57
CA TYR A 50 17.34 4.80 -3.51
C TYR A 50 18.40 5.74 -4.11
N ASP A 51 19.02 5.34 -5.21
CA ASP A 51 20.02 6.11 -5.96
C ASP A 51 19.47 6.41 -7.36
N GLU A 52 19.78 7.58 -7.91
CA GLU A 52 19.28 8.05 -9.20
C GLU A 52 20.02 7.46 -10.44
N ASP A 53 20.85 6.45 -10.21
CA ASP A 53 21.79 5.90 -11.21
C ASP A 53 21.16 4.88 -12.18
N LEU A 54 19.93 4.43 -11.91
CA LEU A 54 19.27 3.46 -12.77
C LEU A 54 18.60 4.16 -13.98
N PRO A 55 18.67 3.54 -15.17
CA PRO A 55 17.97 4.04 -16.35
C PRO A 55 16.46 3.87 -16.18
N ILE A 56 15.68 4.60 -16.97
CA ILE A 56 14.24 4.36 -17.09
C ILE A 56 14.01 3.04 -17.81
N LEU A 57 13.25 2.12 -17.20
CA LEU A 57 12.80 0.89 -17.83
C LEU A 57 11.41 1.15 -18.41
N ARG A 58 11.35 1.25 -19.74
CA ARG A 58 10.13 1.59 -20.48
C ARG A 58 9.38 0.35 -20.95
N SER A 59 8.08 0.31 -20.74
CA SER A 59 7.17 -0.81 -21.03
C SER A 59 6.95 -1.07 -22.52
N ASP A 60 7.23 -0.09 -23.38
CA ASP A 60 7.25 -0.22 -24.83
C ASP A 60 8.48 -1.01 -25.34
N VAL A 61 9.53 -1.12 -24.52
CA VAL A 61 10.71 -1.93 -24.84
C VAL A 61 10.43 -3.40 -24.53
N ASN A 62 10.58 -4.28 -25.52
CA ASN A 62 10.35 -5.73 -25.38
C ASN A 62 11.12 -6.38 -24.21
N LYS A 63 12.26 -5.81 -23.80
CA LYS A 63 13.03 -6.28 -22.65
C LYS A 63 12.34 -6.03 -21.30
N TYR A 64 11.39 -5.10 -21.23
CA TYR A 64 10.73 -4.65 -19.99
C TYR A 64 9.19 -4.71 -20.04
N ASN A 65 8.58 -5.05 -21.18
CA ASN A 65 7.12 -5.02 -21.43
C ASN A 65 6.23 -6.02 -20.64
N SER A 66 6.68 -6.52 -19.50
CA SER A 66 5.87 -7.30 -18.56
C SER A 66 6.44 -7.25 -17.16
N THR A 67 5.60 -7.42 -16.12
CA THR A 67 6.08 -7.45 -14.73
C THR A 67 7.18 -8.50 -14.54
N LYS A 68 7.04 -9.69 -15.13
CA LYS A 68 8.06 -10.74 -15.05
C LYS A 68 9.42 -10.29 -15.58
N LYS A 69 9.42 -9.60 -16.73
CA LYS A 69 10.63 -9.08 -17.35
C LYS A 69 11.19 -7.89 -16.56
N LEU A 70 10.33 -6.99 -16.09
CA LEU A 70 10.69 -5.86 -15.23
C LEU A 70 11.41 -6.35 -13.96
N VAL A 71 10.77 -7.25 -13.21
CA VAL A 71 11.33 -7.87 -12.00
C VAL A 71 12.67 -8.53 -12.29
N LYS A 72 12.78 -9.32 -13.39
CA LYS A 72 14.03 -9.98 -13.78
C LYS A 72 15.18 -8.98 -13.95
N ASN A 73 14.93 -7.79 -14.48
CA ASN A 73 15.95 -6.77 -14.72
C ASN A 73 16.26 -5.90 -13.50
N LEU A 74 15.34 -5.79 -12.54
CA LEU A 74 15.52 -4.95 -11.34
C LEU A 74 15.97 -5.73 -10.11
N LYS A 75 15.84 -7.06 -10.10
CA LYS A 75 16.17 -7.90 -8.94
C LYS A 75 17.62 -7.81 -8.48
N SER A 76 18.58 -7.56 -9.38
CA SER A 76 19.99 -7.32 -9.03
C SER A 76 20.18 -6.05 -8.18
N HIS A 77 19.21 -5.14 -8.21
CA HIS A 77 19.21 -3.88 -7.45
C HIS A 77 18.36 -3.97 -6.19
N LYS A 78 18.05 -5.18 -5.69
CA LYS A 78 17.32 -5.38 -4.43
C LYS A 78 17.92 -4.53 -3.30
N GLY A 79 17.07 -3.87 -2.52
CA GLY A 79 17.47 -2.93 -1.49
C GLY A 79 17.77 -1.51 -1.99
N LYS A 80 17.92 -1.29 -3.30
CA LYS A 80 18.07 0.04 -3.92
C LYS A 80 16.91 0.42 -4.86
N VAL A 81 15.99 -0.51 -5.12
CA VAL A 81 14.78 -0.28 -5.90
C VAL A 81 13.58 -0.86 -5.15
N LEU A 82 12.44 -0.17 -5.26
CA LEU A 82 11.16 -0.58 -4.73
C LEU A 82 10.10 -0.49 -5.81
N LEU A 83 9.35 -1.57 -6.00
CA LEU A 83 8.15 -1.60 -6.83
C LEU A 83 6.94 -1.52 -5.90
N ILE A 84 6.08 -0.53 -6.13
CA ILE A 84 4.84 -0.34 -5.40
C ILE A 84 3.70 -0.44 -6.41
N ALA A 85 2.91 -1.51 -6.30
CA ALA A 85 1.74 -1.69 -7.16
C ALA A 85 0.71 -0.58 -6.90
N HIS A 86 0.22 0.01 -7.99
CA HIS A 86 -0.63 1.20 -8.01
C HIS A 86 -2.08 0.83 -8.37
N HIS A 87 -3.07 1.48 -7.73
CA HIS A 87 -4.52 1.25 -7.91
C HIS A 87 -4.92 -0.20 -8.34
N THR A 88 -4.52 -1.19 -7.55
CA THR A 88 -4.27 -2.56 -8.03
C THR A 88 -5.47 -3.29 -8.63
N ALA A 89 -6.70 -2.95 -8.24
CA ALA A 89 -7.91 -3.59 -8.73
C ALA A 89 -8.67 -2.76 -9.77
N LEU A 90 -8.18 -1.57 -10.17
CA LEU A 90 -8.84 -0.74 -11.18
C LEU A 90 -8.50 -1.21 -12.60
N ARG A 91 -9.52 -1.34 -13.47
CA ARG A 91 -9.30 -1.54 -14.92
C ARG A 91 -9.06 -0.22 -15.66
N PRO A 92 -8.22 -0.20 -16.71
CA PRO A 92 -7.49 -1.35 -17.28
C PRO A 92 -6.14 -1.65 -16.59
N GLY A 93 -5.61 -0.76 -15.74
CA GLY A 93 -4.29 -0.84 -15.08
C GLY A 93 -4.17 -1.79 -13.87
N TYR A 94 -4.94 -2.88 -13.83
CA TYR A 94 -4.98 -3.76 -12.66
C TYR A 94 -3.71 -4.61 -12.52
N ARG A 95 -3.34 -4.93 -11.29
CA ARG A 95 -2.16 -5.73 -10.96
C ARG A 95 -2.42 -7.23 -11.13
N ASN A 96 -1.54 -7.92 -11.85
CA ASN A 96 -1.52 -9.39 -11.90
C ASN A 96 -0.60 -9.98 -10.83
N TRP A 97 -1.19 -10.48 -9.75
CA TRP A 97 -0.50 -11.10 -8.61
C TRP A 97 0.17 -12.46 -8.90
N ASP A 98 0.08 -13.01 -10.11
CA ASP A 98 0.87 -14.19 -10.50
C ASP A 98 2.36 -13.85 -10.65
N TYR A 99 2.69 -12.57 -10.85
CA TYR A 99 4.06 -12.09 -10.95
C TYR A 99 4.36 -11.20 -9.76
N PHE A 100 4.89 -11.75 -8.67
CA PHE A 100 5.27 -10.99 -7.48
C PHE A 100 6.67 -11.40 -7.01
N ASP A 101 7.50 -10.44 -6.62
CA ASP A 101 8.82 -10.71 -6.04
C ASP A 101 9.05 -9.90 -4.76
N ASN A 102 8.93 -10.60 -3.63
CA ASN A 102 9.11 -10.02 -2.29
C ASN A 102 10.49 -9.38 -2.05
N SER A 103 11.51 -9.57 -2.91
CA SER A 103 12.81 -8.91 -2.71
C SER A 103 12.80 -7.42 -3.09
N ILE A 104 11.88 -7.00 -3.96
CA ILE A 104 11.76 -5.62 -4.46
C ILE A 104 10.35 -5.06 -4.36
N GLU A 105 9.33 -5.91 -4.18
CA GLU A 105 7.96 -5.49 -3.88
C GLU A 105 7.71 -5.65 -2.37
N LYS A 106 7.69 -4.52 -1.66
CA LYS A 106 7.48 -4.47 -0.21
C LYS A 106 6.20 -3.76 0.19
N LEU A 107 5.73 -2.85 -0.65
CA LEU A 107 4.62 -1.95 -0.37
C LEU A 107 3.58 -2.04 -1.49
N VAL A 108 2.34 -1.69 -1.18
CA VAL A 108 1.25 -1.60 -2.14
C VAL A 108 0.40 -0.36 -1.84
N GLU A 109 -0.10 0.30 -2.89
CA GLU A 109 -1.09 1.35 -2.73
C GLU A 109 -2.46 0.74 -2.43
N ILE A 110 -2.93 0.90 -1.19
CA ILE A 110 -4.25 0.42 -0.78
C ILE A 110 -5.36 1.41 -1.15
N TYR A 111 -5.02 2.68 -1.35
CA TYR A 111 -5.98 3.74 -1.66
C TYR A 111 -5.36 4.88 -2.45
N SER A 112 -6.11 5.39 -3.42
CA SER A 112 -5.87 6.67 -4.09
C SER A 112 -7.17 7.34 -4.50
N THR A 113 -7.08 8.42 -5.27
CA THR A 113 -8.24 9.09 -5.89
C THR A 113 -9.10 8.15 -6.74
N TRP A 114 -8.52 7.02 -7.17
CA TRP A 114 -9.18 5.92 -7.88
C TRP A 114 -10.00 5.00 -6.98
N GLY A 115 -9.79 5.05 -5.67
CA GLY A 115 -10.56 4.32 -4.67
C GLY A 115 -9.73 3.35 -3.84
N ASN A 116 -10.42 2.74 -2.88
CA ASN A 116 -9.93 1.69 -2.00
C ASN A 116 -9.76 0.38 -2.79
N GLN A 117 -8.54 -0.14 -2.81
CA GLN A 117 -8.11 -1.36 -3.48
C GLN A 117 -8.05 -2.57 -2.54
N GLU A 118 -8.47 -2.42 -1.28
CA GLU A 118 -8.43 -3.46 -0.26
C GLU A 118 -9.30 -4.66 -0.65
N TYR A 119 -10.57 -4.46 -1.01
CA TYR A 119 -11.55 -5.52 -1.34
C TYR A 119 -12.66 -5.02 -2.27
N SER A 120 -13.56 -5.91 -2.72
CA SER A 120 -14.56 -5.57 -3.75
C SER A 120 -15.75 -4.74 -3.23
N TYR A 121 -16.40 -4.01 -4.13
CA TYR A 121 -17.65 -3.31 -3.79
C TYR A 121 -18.74 -4.27 -3.28
N LYS A 122 -18.85 -5.45 -3.91
CA LYS A 122 -19.83 -6.47 -3.54
C LYS A 122 -19.63 -6.98 -2.11
N ASP A 123 -18.38 -6.99 -1.65
CA ASP A 123 -18.02 -7.42 -0.30
C ASP A 123 -18.08 -6.27 0.72
N GLY A 124 -18.62 -5.10 0.33
CA GLY A 124 -18.88 -3.97 1.21
C GLY A 124 -17.82 -2.88 1.22
N ASN A 125 -16.98 -2.78 0.16
CA ASN A 125 -16.00 -1.70 0.07
C ASN A 125 -16.73 -0.35 -0.07
N PRO A 126 -16.58 0.60 0.89
CA PRO A 126 -17.31 1.86 0.87
C PRO A 126 -16.82 2.83 -0.22
N LEU A 127 -15.58 2.66 -0.70
CA LEU A 127 -14.92 3.55 -1.65
C LEU A 127 -14.35 2.71 -2.81
N PRO A 128 -15.15 1.94 -3.55
CA PRO A 128 -14.66 0.96 -4.50
C PRO A 128 -13.91 1.62 -5.68
N PRO A 129 -13.05 0.86 -6.40
CA PRO A 129 -12.33 1.37 -7.55
C PRO A 129 -13.28 1.91 -8.63
N ARG A 130 -13.16 3.20 -8.97
CA ARG A 130 -14.01 3.86 -9.97
C ARG A 130 -13.20 4.70 -10.92
N TYR A 131 -13.69 4.81 -12.16
CA TYR A 131 -13.04 5.59 -13.20
C TYR A 131 -13.51 7.05 -13.21
N LYS A 132 -12.57 7.99 -13.42
CA LYS A 132 -12.72 9.44 -13.17
C LYS A 132 -13.54 10.26 -14.18
N PHE A 133 -14.01 9.70 -15.31
CA PHE A 133 -14.71 10.46 -16.37
C PHE A 133 -16.09 11.06 -15.97
N PHE A 134 -16.50 10.98 -14.70
CA PHE A 134 -17.83 11.40 -14.24
C PHE A 134 -17.78 12.55 -13.22
N GLY A 135 -16.66 13.26 -13.13
CA GLY A 135 -16.41 14.39 -12.21
C GLY A 135 -16.04 13.95 -10.78
N PHE A 136 -16.19 14.86 -9.82
CA PHE A 136 -15.85 14.65 -8.40
C PHE A 136 -17.06 14.80 -7.45
N GLY A 137 -16.91 14.27 -6.24
CA GLY A 137 -17.85 14.47 -5.14
C GLY A 137 -19.03 13.51 -5.13
N LYS A 138 -20.00 13.77 -4.24
CA LYS A 138 -21.12 12.86 -3.93
C LYS A 138 -21.95 12.45 -5.16
N TYR A 139 -22.07 13.33 -6.15
CA TYR A 139 -22.79 13.04 -7.39
C TYR A 139 -21.99 12.13 -8.33
N ALA A 140 -20.69 12.36 -8.47
CA ALA A 140 -19.80 11.50 -9.25
C ALA A 140 -19.67 10.09 -8.65
N LYS A 141 -19.59 9.97 -7.32
CA LYS A 141 -19.60 8.67 -6.61
C LYS A 141 -20.79 7.78 -6.98
N LYS A 142 -21.95 8.38 -7.29
CA LYS A 142 -23.16 7.64 -7.68
C LYS A 142 -23.21 7.25 -9.16
N ARG A 143 -22.46 7.92 -10.03
CA ARG A 143 -22.53 7.76 -11.50
C ARG A 143 -21.32 7.06 -12.09
N GLY A 144 -20.14 7.22 -11.51
CA GLY A 144 -18.91 6.62 -12.00
C GLY A 144 -19.00 5.09 -11.99
N PRO A 145 -18.68 4.38 -13.08
CA PRO A 145 -18.73 2.93 -13.13
C PRO A 145 -17.69 2.35 -12.18
N ILE A 146 -18.08 1.29 -11.47
CA ILE A 146 -17.15 0.48 -10.69
C ILE A 146 -16.42 -0.42 -11.67
N LEU A 147 -15.13 -0.19 -11.86
CA LEU A 147 -14.31 -0.89 -12.85
C LEU A 147 -13.31 -1.81 -12.16
N GLU A 148 -13.81 -2.65 -11.26
CA GLU A 148 -12.96 -3.55 -10.49
C GLU A 148 -12.52 -4.80 -11.28
N LYS A 149 -11.33 -5.29 -10.95
CA LYS A 149 -10.79 -6.57 -11.40
C LYS A 149 -10.69 -7.52 -10.20
N LYS A 150 -11.55 -8.54 -10.20
CA LYS A 150 -11.46 -9.66 -9.26
C LYS A 150 -10.10 -10.36 -9.37
N GLY A 151 -9.51 -10.71 -8.24
CA GLY A 151 -8.21 -11.37 -8.16
C GLY A 151 -7.03 -10.41 -8.16
N SER A 152 -7.28 -9.09 -8.15
CA SER A 152 -6.28 -8.02 -8.19
C SER A 152 -6.37 -7.07 -7.00
N PHE A 153 -7.24 -7.32 -6.02
CA PHE A 153 -7.30 -6.53 -4.79
C PHE A 153 -6.06 -6.77 -3.93
N VAL A 154 -5.77 -5.86 -3.01
CA VAL A 154 -4.69 -6.03 -2.03
C VAL A 154 -4.93 -7.29 -1.20
N GLN A 155 -6.16 -7.52 -0.77
CA GLN A 155 -6.54 -8.74 -0.03
C GLN A 155 -6.27 -10.03 -0.81
N ASP A 156 -6.35 -10.02 -2.16
CA ASP A 156 -5.99 -11.20 -2.98
C ASP A 156 -4.48 -11.51 -2.90
N ALA A 157 -3.63 -10.47 -2.85
CA ALA A 157 -2.19 -10.64 -2.64
C ALA A 157 -1.88 -11.15 -1.22
N LEU A 158 -2.56 -10.61 -0.20
CA LEU A 158 -2.31 -11.01 1.18
C LEU A 158 -2.64 -12.49 1.42
N MET A 159 -3.72 -12.99 0.82
CA MET A 159 -4.10 -14.41 0.91
C MET A 159 -3.15 -15.36 0.20
N ARG A 160 -2.35 -14.85 -0.75
CA ARG A 160 -1.26 -15.62 -1.36
C ARG A 160 -0.02 -15.68 -0.46
N GLY A 161 -0.03 -14.92 0.64
CA GLY A 161 1.07 -14.78 1.58
C GLY A 161 2.12 -13.78 1.13
N TYR A 162 1.77 -12.83 0.27
CA TYR A 162 2.68 -11.78 -0.17
C TYR A 162 2.80 -10.72 0.92
N LYS A 163 4.00 -10.61 1.50
CA LYS A 163 4.26 -9.76 2.68
C LYS A 163 4.39 -8.31 2.27
N LEU A 164 3.25 -7.69 2.00
CA LEU A 164 3.10 -6.30 1.61
C LEU A 164 2.79 -5.42 2.84
N GLY A 165 3.25 -4.17 2.78
CA GLY A 165 2.80 -3.08 3.64
C GLY A 165 1.99 -2.06 2.85
N PHE A 166 1.27 -1.18 3.54
CA PHE A 166 0.31 -0.29 2.91
C PHE A 166 0.84 1.12 2.74
N THR A 167 0.41 1.72 1.63
CA THR A 167 0.62 3.13 1.28
C THR A 167 -0.68 3.68 0.71
N ALA A 168 -0.82 5.00 0.69
CA ALA A 168 -1.90 5.65 -0.03
C ALA A 168 -1.32 6.84 -0.81
N GLY A 169 -1.87 7.10 -1.99
CA GLY A 169 -1.36 8.10 -2.92
C GLY A 169 -2.45 9.00 -3.47
N GLY A 170 -2.04 10.03 -4.22
CA GLY A 170 -2.97 10.92 -4.90
C GLY A 170 -3.31 10.40 -6.29
N ASP A 171 -2.29 10.29 -7.14
CA ASP A 171 -2.44 10.08 -8.58
C ASP A 171 -3.44 11.06 -9.24
N ASP A 172 -3.44 12.30 -8.72
CA ASP A 172 -4.35 13.36 -9.15
C ASP A 172 -3.93 14.02 -10.47
N HIS A 173 -2.75 13.67 -11.01
CA HIS A 173 -2.18 14.19 -12.26
C HIS A 173 -2.00 15.73 -12.28
N PHE A 174 -2.13 16.41 -11.15
CA PHE A 174 -1.97 17.86 -11.05
C PHE A 174 -0.63 18.23 -10.39
N GLY A 175 -0.15 17.42 -9.44
CA GLY A 175 1.14 17.64 -8.78
C GLY A 175 1.18 18.86 -7.86
N ILE A 176 0.02 19.39 -7.45
CA ILE A 176 -0.08 20.70 -6.77
C ILE A 176 -0.05 20.60 -5.24
N TYR A 177 -0.21 19.41 -4.62
CA TYR A 177 -0.32 19.34 -3.15
C TYR A 177 0.27 18.08 -2.51
N PRO A 178 1.05 18.20 -1.42
CA PRO A 178 1.03 17.19 -0.39
C PRO A 178 -0.29 17.36 0.39
N SER A 179 -1.35 16.67 -0.06
CA SER A 179 -2.68 16.60 0.58
C SER A 179 -3.48 17.90 0.75
N GLY A 180 -4.54 18.02 -0.03
CA GLY A 180 -5.58 19.04 0.08
C GLY A 180 -6.84 18.60 -0.70
N PRO A 181 -8.00 19.26 -0.52
CA PRO A 181 -9.16 19.01 -1.36
C PRO A 181 -8.78 19.27 -2.82
N ILE A 182 -8.82 18.22 -3.64
CA ILE A 182 -8.56 18.29 -5.07
C ILE A 182 -9.68 19.12 -5.73
N ASP A 183 -9.30 19.97 -6.68
CA ASP A 183 -10.25 20.61 -7.59
C ASP A 183 -10.86 19.53 -8.53
N PRO A 184 -12.21 19.44 -8.64
CA PRO A 184 -13.04 18.34 -9.14
C PRO A 184 -12.74 17.58 -10.46
N ASP A 185 -11.69 17.87 -11.22
CA ASP A 185 -11.58 17.39 -12.61
C ASP A 185 -10.86 16.04 -12.81
N ASN A 186 -10.29 15.39 -11.77
CA ASN A 186 -9.49 14.16 -11.97
C ASN A 186 -9.67 13.00 -10.97
N GLY A 187 -10.65 13.01 -10.08
CA GLY A 187 -10.86 11.88 -9.17
C GLY A 187 -12.26 11.82 -8.59
N ILE A 188 -12.78 10.62 -8.32
CA ILE A 188 -14.07 10.47 -7.61
C ILE A 188 -13.88 10.63 -6.09
N TYR A 189 -12.67 10.34 -5.62
CA TYR A 189 -12.29 10.37 -4.22
C TYR A 189 -11.12 11.34 -3.98
N PRO A 190 -10.94 11.85 -2.75
CA PRO A 190 -9.79 12.67 -2.40
C PRO A 190 -8.46 11.90 -2.51
N SER A 191 -7.35 12.64 -2.59
CA SER A 191 -6.00 12.07 -2.57
C SER A 191 -5.71 11.41 -1.23
N GLY A 192 -5.14 10.21 -1.29
CA GLY A 192 -4.62 9.52 -0.12
C GLY A 192 -3.33 10.15 0.40
N ILE A 193 -2.99 9.80 1.64
CA ILE A 193 -1.72 10.16 2.27
C ILE A 193 -1.03 8.92 2.79
N MET A 194 0.24 8.76 2.43
CA MET A 194 1.16 7.83 3.07
C MET A 194 1.83 8.46 4.29
N ALA A 195 1.86 7.73 5.39
CA ALA A 195 2.69 8.04 6.55
C ALA A 195 3.75 6.96 6.75
N VAL A 196 4.88 7.35 7.34
CA VAL A 196 6.08 6.51 7.47
C VAL A 196 6.65 6.62 8.88
N TRP A 197 6.87 5.49 9.53
CA TRP A 197 7.60 5.44 10.80
C TRP A 197 9.08 5.26 10.56
N ALA A 198 9.79 6.38 10.48
CA ALA A 198 11.24 6.44 10.38
C ALA A 198 11.85 6.96 11.69
N LYS A 199 13.04 6.48 12.05
CA LYS A 199 13.76 6.94 13.25
C LYS A 199 14.27 8.38 13.11
N LYS A 200 14.56 8.80 11.88
CA LYS A 200 15.06 10.14 11.53
C LYS A 200 14.49 10.57 10.19
N LEU A 201 14.41 11.88 9.96
CA LEU A 201 14.10 12.48 8.66
C LEU A 201 15.34 12.44 7.77
N THR A 202 15.74 11.25 7.31
CA THR A 202 16.86 11.06 6.38
C THR A 202 16.48 10.07 5.29
N LYS A 203 17.11 10.18 4.11
CA LYS A 203 16.91 9.26 2.98
C LYS A 203 17.06 7.80 3.42
N GLU A 204 18.14 7.49 4.13
CA GLU A 204 18.43 6.15 4.64
C GLU A 204 17.37 5.67 5.63
N SER A 205 16.99 6.49 6.62
CA SER A 205 16.04 6.07 7.65
C SER A 205 14.64 5.85 7.07
N ILE A 206 14.21 6.68 6.12
CA ILE A 206 12.92 6.52 5.43
C ILE A 206 12.95 5.32 4.50
N TRP A 207 14.03 5.13 3.74
CA TRP A 207 14.15 3.97 2.86
C TRP A 207 14.15 2.65 3.64
N ASN A 208 14.84 2.61 4.78
CA ASN A 208 14.79 1.47 5.69
C ASN A 208 13.37 1.24 6.22
N ALA A 209 12.60 2.29 6.50
CA ALA A 209 11.19 2.17 6.88
C ALA A 209 10.35 1.54 5.74
N PHE A 210 10.56 1.97 4.49
CA PHE A 210 9.91 1.38 3.31
C PHE A 210 10.23 -0.11 3.15
N LEU A 211 11.51 -0.47 3.21
CA LEU A 211 11.98 -1.86 3.09
C LEU A 211 11.42 -2.76 4.20
N ASN A 212 11.10 -2.19 5.36
CA ASN A 212 10.52 -2.88 6.51
C ASN A 212 9.01 -2.68 6.65
N ARG A 213 8.32 -2.16 5.63
CA ARG A 213 6.84 -1.98 5.63
C ARG A 213 6.33 -1.12 6.79
N ARG A 214 7.15 -0.19 7.28
CA ARG A 214 6.77 0.74 8.36
C ARG A 214 5.98 1.93 7.81
N CYS A 215 5.03 1.64 6.92
CA CYS A 215 4.18 2.62 6.27
C CYS A 215 2.72 2.35 6.62
N TYR A 216 1.89 3.35 6.42
CA TYR A 216 0.45 3.20 6.49
C TYR A 216 -0.22 4.27 5.62
N GLY A 217 -1.48 4.06 5.28
CA GLY A 217 -2.23 4.92 4.37
C GLY A 217 -3.51 5.45 5.00
N SER A 218 -3.93 6.64 4.58
CA SER A 218 -5.25 7.21 4.87
C SER A 218 -5.88 7.81 3.62
N THR A 219 -7.17 8.05 3.65
CA THR A 219 -7.92 8.71 2.57
C THR A 219 -7.77 10.23 2.55
N GLY A 220 -6.80 10.79 3.28
CA GLY A 220 -6.58 12.24 3.39
C GLY A 220 -6.39 12.75 4.82
N PRO A 221 -7.18 12.32 5.82
CA PRO A 221 -6.96 12.76 7.19
C PRO A 221 -5.60 12.30 7.73
N ARG A 222 -4.82 13.21 8.32
CA ARG A 222 -3.49 12.91 8.88
C ARG A 222 -3.59 12.17 10.21
N VAL A 223 -3.97 10.90 10.15
CA VAL A 223 -4.08 10.01 11.31
C VAL A 223 -2.70 9.53 11.75
N ILE A 224 -2.49 9.38 13.05
CA ILE A 224 -1.36 8.68 13.64
C ILE A 224 -1.84 7.31 14.08
N ILE A 225 -1.21 6.25 13.59
CA ILE A 225 -1.54 4.86 13.94
C ILE A 225 -0.29 4.15 14.44
N GLU A 226 -0.38 3.59 15.64
CA GLU A 226 0.56 2.59 16.14
C GLU A 226 -0.16 1.25 16.25
N PHE A 227 0.46 0.22 15.72
CA PHE A 227 -0.07 -1.13 15.74
C PHE A 227 1.04 -2.10 16.12
N HIS A 228 0.80 -2.82 17.22
CA HIS A 228 1.74 -3.77 17.80
C HIS A 228 1.10 -5.14 17.98
N LEU A 229 1.93 -6.18 17.83
CA LEU A 229 1.63 -7.54 18.24
C LEU A 229 2.77 -8.00 19.13
N ALA A 230 2.49 -8.15 20.43
CA ALA A 230 3.50 -8.29 21.47
C ALA A 230 4.57 -7.20 21.34
N GLN A 231 5.85 -7.56 21.19
CA GLN A 231 6.95 -6.62 20.99
C GLN A 231 7.14 -6.14 19.54
N PHE A 232 6.39 -6.68 18.59
CA PHE A 232 6.56 -6.38 17.16
C PHE A 232 5.65 -5.25 16.73
N PHE A 233 6.08 -4.53 15.70
CA PHE A 233 5.40 -3.36 15.18
C PHE A 233 4.86 -3.62 13.76
N MET A 234 3.93 -2.79 13.29
CA MET A 234 3.34 -2.91 11.96
C MET A 234 4.37 -3.00 10.84
N GLY A 235 4.19 -3.96 9.92
CA GLY A 235 5.15 -4.28 8.85
C GLY A 235 6.12 -5.43 9.18
N ASP A 236 6.21 -5.85 10.44
CA ASP A 236 7.08 -6.97 10.85
C ASP A 236 6.64 -8.31 10.27
N ILE A 237 7.62 -9.18 10.06
CA ILE A 237 7.44 -10.59 9.72
C ILE A 237 8.08 -11.40 10.84
N ILE A 238 7.25 -12.11 11.59
CA ILE A 238 7.61 -12.78 12.84
C ILE A 238 7.78 -14.27 12.58
N ASP A 239 8.98 -14.78 12.81
CA ASP A 239 9.27 -16.22 12.75
C ASP A 239 8.79 -16.91 14.04
N LEU A 240 7.75 -17.73 13.91
CA LEU A 240 7.15 -18.47 15.03
C LEU A 240 8.02 -19.62 15.54
N GLU A 241 9.12 -19.99 14.85
CA GLU A 241 10.14 -20.86 15.45
C GLU A 241 10.90 -20.12 16.55
N SER A 242 11.24 -18.84 16.30
CA SER A 242 11.94 -17.99 17.26
C SER A 242 11.03 -17.44 18.36
N PHE A 243 9.73 -17.30 18.08
CA PHE A 243 8.72 -16.76 19.01
C PHE A 243 7.55 -17.72 19.18
N SER A 244 7.84 -18.94 19.62
CA SER A 244 6.88 -20.05 19.70
C SER A 244 5.67 -19.79 20.61
N GLN A 245 5.81 -18.93 21.62
CA GLN A 245 4.71 -18.48 22.47
C GLN A 245 3.58 -17.80 21.68
N LEU A 246 3.91 -17.16 20.55
CA LEU A 246 2.92 -16.50 19.70
C LEU A 246 2.07 -17.48 18.88
N LYS A 247 2.41 -18.78 18.90
CA LYS A 247 1.55 -19.84 18.32
C LYS A 247 0.25 -20.02 19.10
N SER A 248 0.22 -19.71 20.39
CA SER A 248 -0.95 -19.92 21.25
C SER A 248 -1.48 -18.65 21.89
N LYS A 249 -0.72 -17.56 21.94
CA LYS A 249 -1.18 -16.31 22.55
C LYS A 249 -0.50 -15.08 21.95
N ARG A 250 -1.28 -14.10 21.50
CA ARG A 250 -0.80 -12.86 20.88
C ARG A 250 -1.52 -11.68 21.53
N GLU A 251 -0.77 -10.84 22.21
CA GLU A 251 -1.27 -9.53 22.66
C GLU A 251 -1.24 -8.57 21.48
N ILE A 252 -2.33 -7.87 21.22
CA ILE A 252 -2.44 -6.95 20.08
C ILE A 252 -2.90 -5.60 20.60
N ILE A 253 -2.14 -4.56 20.26
CA ILE A 253 -2.37 -3.19 20.69
C ILE A 253 -2.53 -2.30 19.46
N VAL A 254 -3.63 -1.54 19.42
CA VAL A 254 -3.89 -0.54 18.38
C VAL A 254 -4.12 0.80 19.06
N LYS A 255 -3.30 1.80 18.71
CA LYS A 255 -3.46 3.20 19.15
C LYS A 255 -3.70 4.08 17.94
N VAL A 256 -4.71 4.92 18.02
CA VAL A 256 -5.09 5.82 16.92
C VAL A 256 -5.34 7.21 17.46
N ILE A 257 -4.73 8.21 16.83
CA ILE A 257 -5.04 9.62 17.00
C ILE A 257 -5.42 10.18 15.64
N SER A 258 -6.59 10.79 15.54
CA SER A 258 -7.14 11.29 14.30
C SER A 258 -7.52 12.78 14.42
N PRO A 259 -7.38 13.59 13.36
CA PRO A 259 -7.86 14.96 13.35
C PRO A 259 -9.40 15.05 13.25
N ILE A 260 -10.05 13.95 12.86
CA ILE A 260 -11.50 13.80 12.74
C ILE A 260 -11.97 12.61 13.57
N LYS A 261 -13.27 12.51 13.85
CA LYS A 261 -13.79 11.44 14.72
C LYS A 261 -13.52 10.05 14.15
N ILE A 262 -13.06 9.14 15.01
CA ILE A 262 -12.97 7.71 14.74
C ILE A 262 -14.35 7.10 15.03
N ILE A 263 -14.96 6.51 14.01
CA ILE A 263 -16.24 5.83 14.14
C ILE A 263 -16.00 4.41 14.65
N LYS A 264 -15.10 3.70 13.97
CA LYS A 264 -14.84 2.28 14.23
C LYS A 264 -13.39 1.90 13.94
N VAL A 265 -12.86 0.96 14.72
CA VAL A 265 -11.60 0.29 14.44
C VAL A 265 -11.88 -1.21 14.28
N GLU A 266 -11.55 -1.75 13.11
CA GLU A 266 -11.70 -3.17 12.79
C GLU A 266 -10.32 -3.82 12.72
N LEU A 267 -10.08 -4.83 13.55
CA LEU A 267 -8.88 -5.65 13.44
C LEU A 267 -9.16 -6.77 12.46
N ILE A 268 -8.45 -6.76 11.33
CA ILE A 268 -8.56 -7.78 10.29
C ILE A 268 -7.54 -8.87 10.55
N ARG A 269 -7.97 -10.14 10.51
CA ARG A 269 -7.12 -11.33 10.53
C ARG A 269 -7.45 -12.17 9.30
N ASN A 270 -6.46 -12.40 8.42
CA ASN A 270 -6.65 -13.20 7.20
C ASN A 270 -7.89 -12.78 6.38
N ASN A 271 -7.99 -11.48 6.09
CA ASN A 271 -9.11 -10.80 5.40
C ASN A 271 -10.48 -10.85 6.08
N SER A 272 -10.57 -11.47 7.26
CA SER A 272 -11.81 -11.51 8.04
C SER A 272 -11.73 -10.50 9.18
N ILE A 273 -12.86 -9.85 9.51
CA ILE A 273 -12.93 -9.00 10.70
C ILE A 273 -12.85 -9.92 11.92
N TYR A 274 -11.73 -9.86 12.65
CA TYR A 274 -11.54 -10.61 13.88
C TYR A 274 -12.22 -9.93 15.05
N ASN A 275 -12.10 -8.60 15.15
CA ASN A 275 -12.78 -7.80 16.15
C ASN A 275 -13.11 -6.40 15.60
N SER A 276 -14.13 -5.75 16.16
CA SER A 276 -14.62 -4.44 15.75
C SER A 276 -14.97 -3.63 17.00
N PHE A 277 -14.42 -2.43 17.11
CA PHE A 277 -14.63 -1.53 18.24
C PHE A 277 -15.28 -0.22 17.76
N ASP A 278 -16.45 0.12 18.31
CA ASP A 278 -17.04 1.45 18.12
C ASP A 278 -16.38 2.44 19.09
N VAL A 279 -15.99 3.62 18.59
CA VAL A 279 -15.11 4.55 19.33
C VAL A 279 -15.79 5.88 19.65
N ASN A 280 -16.30 6.58 18.61
CA ASN A 280 -16.90 7.92 18.71
C ASN A 280 -16.02 8.98 19.41
N SER A 281 -14.70 8.92 19.19
CA SER A 281 -13.68 9.83 19.75
C SER A 281 -12.58 10.10 18.71
N ILE A 282 -11.79 11.16 18.90
CA ILE A 282 -10.61 11.46 18.06
C ILE A 282 -9.35 10.69 18.49
N ARG A 283 -9.41 10.00 19.63
CA ARG A 283 -8.32 9.16 20.16
C ARG A 283 -8.87 7.86 20.71
N THR A 284 -8.12 6.80 20.52
CA THR A 284 -8.44 5.49 21.12
C THR A 284 -7.22 4.61 21.27
N GLU A 285 -7.30 3.70 22.23
CA GLU A 285 -6.33 2.65 22.46
C GLU A 285 -7.11 1.39 22.86
N PHE A 286 -6.83 0.28 22.17
CA PHE A 286 -7.37 -1.02 22.52
C PHE A 286 -6.24 -2.02 22.68
N ASN A 287 -6.38 -2.87 23.70
CA ASN A 287 -5.55 -4.03 23.91
C ASN A 287 -6.45 -5.27 23.91
N LEU A 288 -6.08 -6.27 23.12
CA LEU A 288 -6.80 -7.54 23.02
C LEU A 288 -5.81 -8.70 23.03
N ILE A 289 -6.31 -9.87 23.39
CA ILE A 289 -5.55 -11.11 23.37
C ILE A 289 -6.22 -12.04 22.38
N ASP A 290 -5.48 -12.48 21.38
CA ASP A 290 -5.85 -13.60 20.52
C ASP A 290 -5.14 -14.85 21.07
N ASP A 291 -5.91 -15.80 21.61
CA ASP A 291 -5.46 -17.05 22.23
C ASP A 291 -5.79 -18.31 21.39
N GLU A 292 -6.30 -18.12 20.17
CA GLU A 292 -6.57 -19.23 19.25
C GLU A 292 -5.27 -19.94 18.83
N ASN A 293 -5.30 -21.24 18.53
CA ASN A 293 -4.08 -21.87 18.06
C ASN A 293 -3.76 -21.39 16.64
N PHE A 294 -2.52 -20.95 16.39
CA PHE A 294 -2.06 -20.55 15.06
C PHE A 294 -2.38 -21.59 13.99
N LYS A 295 -2.32 -22.89 14.34
CA LYS A 295 -2.66 -23.97 13.40
C LYS A 295 -4.10 -23.90 12.88
N ASP A 296 -5.02 -23.38 13.68
CA ASP A 296 -6.46 -23.38 13.38
C ASP A 296 -6.85 -22.30 12.36
N PHE A 297 -6.12 -21.18 12.35
CA PHE A 297 -6.37 -20.07 11.41
C PHE A 297 -5.25 -19.85 10.39
N SER A 298 -4.12 -20.56 10.46
CA SER A 298 -3.00 -20.37 9.53
C SER A 298 -3.37 -20.71 8.08
N LEU A 299 -2.91 -19.87 7.17
CA LEU A 299 -2.97 -20.05 5.73
C LEU A 299 -1.70 -20.73 5.22
N THR A 300 -1.75 -21.26 3.99
CA THR A 300 -0.57 -21.83 3.31
C THR A 300 -0.11 -20.89 2.21
N HIS A 301 1.18 -20.54 2.20
CA HIS A 301 1.74 -19.70 1.14
C HIS A 301 1.64 -20.40 -0.21
N THR A 302 1.25 -19.68 -1.26
CA THR A 302 1.00 -20.29 -2.58
C THR A 302 2.28 -20.77 -3.27
N ASN A 303 3.40 -20.10 -3.02
CA ASN A 303 4.68 -20.35 -3.71
C ASN A 303 5.82 -20.82 -2.79
N SER A 304 5.56 -21.14 -1.52
CA SER A 304 6.59 -21.59 -0.58
C SER A 304 6.03 -22.54 0.48
N LYS A 305 6.90 -23.39 1.05
CA LYS A 305 6.56 -24.27 2.18
C LYS A 305 6.53 -23.46 3.48
N GLU A 306 5.50 -22.65 3.64
CA GLU A 306 5.33 -21.76 4.79
C GLU A 306 3.85 -21.69 5.16
N LYS A 307 3.57 -21.82 6.46
CA LYS A 307 2.28 -21.43 7.03
C LYS A 307 2.38 -19.99 7.51
N PHE A 308 1.33 -19.21 7.31
CA PHE A 308 1.32 -17.81 7.72
C PHE A 308 -0.05 -17.34 8.20
N ALA A 309 -0.06 -16.23 8.91
CA ALA A 309 -1.25 -15.43 9.16
C ALA A 309 -0.85 -13.96 9.22
N PHE A 310 -1.80 -13.06 9.04
CA PHE A 310 -1.54 -11.63 9.15
C PHE A 310 -2.67 -10.90 9.85
N TYR A 311 -2.30 -9.81 10.51
CA TYR A 311 -3.22 -8.89 11.17
C TYR A 311 -2.97 -7.48 10.67
N TYR A 312 -4.02 -6.70 10.46
CA TYR A 312 -3.91 -5.25 10.31
C TYR A 312 -5.19 -4.55 10.79
N PRO A 313 -5.08 -3.37 11.40
CA PRO A 313 -6.23 -2.54 11.70
C PRO A 313 -6.69 -1.76 10.46
N ARG A 314 -8.01 -1.72 10.27
CA ARG A 314 -8.74 -0.83 9.38
C ARG A 314 -9.52 0.16 10.23
N ILE A 315 -9.31 1.44 10.00
CA ILE A 315 -9.90 2.53 10.76
C ILE A 315 -10.94 3.20 9.88
N ILE A 316 -12.17 3.29 10.39
CA ILE A 316 -13.27 4.02 9.76
C ILE A 316 -13.48 5.31 10.53
N LEU A 317 -13.37 6.42 9.83
CA LEU A 317 -13.51 7.78 10.34
C LEU A 317 -14.84 8.37 9.88
N GLU A 318 -15.20 9.54 10.40
CA GLU A 318 -16.34 10.29 9.89
C GLU A 318 -16.15 10.71 8.41
N ASP A 319 -17.26 11.02 7.75
CA ASP A 319 -17.32 11.40 6.33
C ASP A 319 -16.73 10.37 5.35
N GLU A 320 -16.94 9.07 5.64
CA GLU A 320 -16.48 7.93 4.82
C GLU A 320 -14.95 7.83 4.71
N ASN A 321 -14.19 8.59 5.51
CA ASN A 321 -12.74 8.51 5.49
C ASN A 321 -12.25 7.21 6.14
N MET A 322 -11.08 6.75 5.70
CA MET A 322 -10.50 5.51 6.17
C MET A 322 -8.99 5.64 6.37
N ALA A 323 -8.43 4.73 7.16
CA ALA A 323 -6.99 4.52 7.25
C ALA A 323 -6.67 3.04 7.51
N TRP A 324 -5.46 2.62 7.17
CA TRP A 324 -4.98 1.24 7.31
C TRP A 324 -3.54 1.23 7.75
N ALA A 325 -3.21 0.48 8.80
CA ALA A 325 -1.82 0.21 9.16
C ALA A 325 -1.27 -1.00 8.39
N SER A 326 0.03 -1.02 8.11
CA SER A 326 0.66 -2.18 7.48
C SER A 326 0.46 -3.46 8.29
N PRO A 327 0.30 -4.62 7.64
CA PRO A 327 0.11 -5.87 8.36
C PRO A 327 1.34 -6.30 9.16
N ILE A 328 1.08 -6.98 10.28
CA ILE A 328 2.06 -7.81 10.98
C ILE A 328 1.83 -9.25 10.56
N TRP A 329 2.91 -9.93 10.17
CA TRP A 329 2.88 -11.30 9.66
C TRP A 329 3.43 -12.27 10.68
N LEU A 330 2.72 -13.38 10.89
CA LEU A 330 3.22 -14.56 11.59
C LEU A 330 3.59 -15.59 10.53
N VAL A 331 4.80 -16.15 10.59
CA VAL A 331 5.25 -17.19 9.66
C VAL A 331 5.81 -18.37 10.42
N ASN A 332 5.51 -19.58 9.95
CA ASN A 332 6.09 -20.83 10.43
C ASN A 332 6.51 -21.64 9.20
N LYS A 333 7.82 -21.73 8.97
CA LYS A 333 8.37 -22.54 7.87
C LYS A 333 8.07 -24.02 8.15
N LEU A 334 7.77 -24.76 7.08
CA LEU A 334 7.43 -26.18 7.14
C LEU A 334 8.61 -27.06 6.74
#